data_AF-B8I5G4-F1
#
_entry.id   AF-B8I5G4-F1
#
_cell.length_a   1.000
_cell.length_b   1.000
_cell.length_c   1.000
_cell.angle_alpha   90.00
_cell.angle_beta   90.00
_cell.angle_gamma   90.00
#
_symmetry.space_group_name_H-M   'P 1'
#
loop_
_entity.id
_entity.type
_entity.pdbx_description
1 polymer ?
#
loop_
_entity_poly.entity_id
_entity_poly.type
_entity_poly.pdbx_seq_one_letter_code
_entity_poly.pdbx_strand_id
1 'polypeptide(L)'
;MNEEIFQRLQKIFFTRFNIDFKSKSTMDYEKHLLGEDWGLKPRDLLVLFIDIESQFGISISEKEIERGNFSSINNLVRIISTETACKIGCGMR
;
A
#
# COMPACT_ATOMS: atom_id res chain seq x y z
N MET A 1 -10.60 -6.83 6.09
CA MET A 1 -9.21 -6.47 5.72
C MET A 1 -8.50 -7.75 5.30
N ASN A 2 -7.80 -7.76 4.16
CA ASN A 2 -7.06 -8.95 3.73
C ASN A 2 -5.77 -9.07 4.54
N GLU A 3 -5.75 -10.00 5.51
CA GLU A 3 -4.64 -10.18 6.45
C GLU A 3 -3.31 -10.49 5.74
N GLU A 4 -3.33 -11.31 4.69
CA GLU A 4 -2.11 -11.62 3.93
C GLU A 4 -1.48 -10.37 3.29
N ILE A 5 -2.31 -9.55 2.64
CA ILE A 5 -1.87 -8.29 2.01
C ILE A 5 -1.33 -7.35 3.08
N PHE A 6 -2.01 -7.26 4.23
CA PHE A 6 -1.60 -6.42 5.34
C PHE A 6 -0.25 -6.85 5.91
N GLN A 7 -0.02 -8.14 6.16
CA GLN A 7 1.26 -8.66 6.65
C GLN A 7 2.41 -8.41 5.66
N ARG A 8 2.14 -8.51 4.35
CA ARG A 8 3.13 -8.22 3.31
C ARG A 8 3.45 -6.72 3.23
N LEU A 9 2.44 -5.86 3.32
CA LEU A 9 2.64 -4.41 3.44
C LEU A 9 3.45 -4.05 4.69
N GLN A 10 3.13 -4.64 5.84
CA GLN A 10 3.90 -4.41 7.07
C GLN A 10 5.39 -4.74 6.86
N LYS A 11 5.71 -5.84 6.17
CA LYS A 11 7.10 -6.19 5.85
C LYS A 11 7.77 -5.14 4.97
N ILE A 12 7.10 -4.63 3.93
CA ILE A 12 7.63 -3.56 3.07
C ILE A 12 7.94 -2.32 3.90
N PHE A 13 6.99 -1.89 4.74
CA PHE A 13 7.13 -0.71 5.58
C PHE A 13 8.26 -0.86 6.61
N PHE A 14 8.38 -2.04 7.22
CA PHE A 14 9.45 -2.33 8.15
C PHE A 14 10.82 -2.34 7.44
N THR A 15 10.96 -3.04 6.32
CA THR A 15 12.25 -3.18 5.63
C THR A 15 12.70 -1.88 4.95
N ARG A 16 11.79 -1.08 4.40
CA ARG A 16 12.14 0.14 3.66
C ARG A 16 12.22 1.38 4.55
N PHE A 17 11.33 1.50 5.51
CA PHE A 17 11.14 2.73 6.28
C PHE A 17 11.35 2.53 7.79
N ASN A 18 11.65 1.31 8.23
CA ASN A 18 11.78 0.95 9.65
C ASN A 18 10.49 1.28 10.44
N ILE A 19 9.33 1.14 9.80
CA ILE A 19 8.01 1.37 10.41
C ILE A 19 7.40 0.02 10.77
N ASP A 20 7.24 -0.24 12.08
CA ASP A 20 6.55 -1.44 12.56
C ASP A 20 5.12 -1.12 13.01
N PHE A 21 4.14 -1.73 12.32
CA PHE A 21 2.72 -1.55 12.61
C PHE A 21 2.34 -2.14 13.97
N LYS A 22 3.04 -3.18 14.45
CA LYS A 22 2.77 -3.83 15.75
C LYS A 22 3.19 -2.97 16.93
N SER A 23 4.24 -2.16 16.78
CA SER A 23 4.74 -1.26 17.82
C SER A 23 3.80 -0.08 18.10
N LYS A 24 2.97 0.30 17.12
CA LYS A 24 2.08 1.46 17.18
C LYS A 24 0.63 1.01 17.35
N SER A 25 0.27 0.55 18.54
CA SER A 25 -1.09 0.11 18.89
C SER A 25 -2.18 1.20 18.75
N THR A 26 -1.80 2.43 18.41
CA THR A 26 -2.66 3.61 18.20
C THR A 26 -2.61 4.15 16.77
N MET A 27 -1.96 3.45 15.83
CA MET A 27 -1.87 3.92 14.44
C MET A 27 -3.23 3.90 13.77
N ASP A 28 -3.62 5.06 13.25
CA ASP A 28 -4.80 5.20 12.42
C ASP A 28 -4.42 4.90 10.96
N TYR A 29 -4.89 3.77 10.45
CA TYR A 29 -4.62 3.28 9.09
C TYR A 29 -5.40 4.03 8.00
N GLU A 30 -6.34 4.90 8.38
CA GLU A 30 -7.02 5.84 7.47
C GLU A 30 -6.20 7.11 7.25
N LYS A 31 -5.24 7.41 8.14
CA LYS A 31 -4.42 8.62 8.01
C LYS A 31 -3.55 8.59 6.76
N HIS A 32 -3.28 9.81 6.27
CA HIS A 32 -2.43 10.00 5.13
C HIS A 32 -1.00 9.56 5.46
N LEU A 33 -0.41 8.76 4.57
CA LEU A 33 0.96 8.27 4.61
C LEU A 33 1.99 9.40 4.59
N LEU A 34 1.64 10.57 4.04
CA LEU A 34 2.49 11.75 4.05
C LEU A 34 2.26 12.53 5.33
N GLY A 35 3.34 13.01 5.93
CA GLY A 35 3.31 13.81 7.14
C GLY A 35 3.81 13.06 8.36
N GLU A 36 3.61 13.64 9.53
CA GLU A 36 4.30 13.23 10.76
C GLU A 36 3.80 11.89 11.33
N ASP A 37 2.57 11.50 11.03
CA ASP A 37 1.97 10.26 11.55
C ASP A 37 2.72 9.00 11.08
N TRP A 38 2.98 8.94 9.78
CA TRP A 38 3.70 7.86 9.13
C TRP A 38 5.18 8.21 8.86
N GLY A 39 5.53 9.50 8.86
CA GLY A 39 6.89 9.98 8.65
C GLY A 39 7.40 9.84 7.21
N LEU A 40 6.54 9.48 6.25
CA LEU A 40 6.95 9.32 4.86
C LEU A 40 6.93 10.65 4.13
N LYS A 41 7.91 10.81 3.23
CA LYS A 41 8.03 11.93 2.32
C LYS A 41 7.50 11.55 0.94
N PRO A 42 7.19 12.52 0.06
CA PRO A 42 6.71 12.24 -1.29
C PRO A 42 7.60 11.26 -2.09
N ARG A 43 8.92 11.33 -1.93
CA ARG A 43 9.86 10.38 -2.56
C ARG A 43 9.71 8.93 -2.04
N ASP A 44 9.33 8.77 -0.78
CA ASP A 44 9.19 7.47 -0.14
C ASP A 44 7.93 6.77 -0.67
N LEU A 45 6.89 7.54 -1.02
CA LEU A 45 5.72 7.03 -1.74
C LEU A 45 6.08 6.48 -3.13
N LEU A 46 6.99 7.12 -3.86
CA LEU A 46 7.43 6.61 -5.17
C LEU A 46 8.14 5.26 -5.03
N VAL A 47 9.00 5.12 -4.01
CA VAL A 47 9.66 3.84 -3.70
C VAL A 47 8.62 2.79 -3.30
N LEU A 48 7.67 3.17 -2.43
CA LEU A 48 6.59 2.29 -2.01
C LEU A 48 5.72 1.83 -3.18
N PHE A 49 5.42 2.71 -4.14
CA PHE A 49 4.67 2.38 -5.34
C PHE A 49 5.36 1.27 -6.14
N ILE A 50 6.65 1.44 -6.43
CA ILE A 50 7.46 0.46 -7.18
C ILE A 50 7.54 -0.87 -6.41
N ASP A 51 7.74 -0.82 -5.10
CA ASP A 51 7.81 -2.02 -4.26
C ASP A 51 6.48 -2.77 -4.22
N ILE A 52 5.35 -2.08 -4.16
CA ILE A 52 4.03 -2.72 -4.16
C ILE A 52 3.79 -3.41 -5.51
N GLU A 53 4.00 -2.72 -6.63
CA GLU A 53 3.83 -3.34 -7.96
C GLU A 53 4.72 -4.58 -8.12
N SER A 54 6.00 -4.47 -7.74
CA SER A 54 6.97 -5.57 -7.84
C SER A 54 6.63 -6.74 -6.91
N GLN A 55 6.34 -6.49 -5.63
CA GLN A 55 6.10 -7.54 -4.63
C GLN A 55 4.77 -8.25 -4.88
N PHE A 56 3.71 -7.51 -5.17
CA PHE A 56 2.38 -8.09 -5.39
C PHE A 56 2.17 -8.52 -6.84
N GLY A 57 3.09 -8.16 -7.74
CA GLY A 57 2.98 -8.45 -9.16
C GLY A 57 1.73 -7.82 -9.76
N ILE A 58 1.37 -6.61 -9.35
CA ILE A 58 0.21 -5.86 -9.85
C ILE A 58 0.67 -4.61 -10.58
N SER A 59 -0.23 -3.94 -11.29
CA SER A 59 0.01 -2.57 -11.76
C SER A 59 -1.05 -1.65 -11.17
N ILE A 60 -0.62 -0.58 -10.54
CA ILE A 60 -1.51 0.40 -9.93
C ILE A 60 -1.79 1.47 -10.98
N SER A 61 -3.07 1.64 -11.34
CA SER A 61 -3.45 2.66 -12.31
C SER A 61 -3.11 4.06 -11.82
N GLU A 62 -2.57 4.91 -12.71
CA GLU A 62 -2.31 6.34 -12.44
C GLU A 62 -3.57 7.06 -11.93
N LYS A 63 -4.76 6.63 -12.35
CA LYS A 63 -6.05 7.18 -11.87
C LYS A 63 -6.23 7.03 -10.37
N GLU A 64 -5.70 5.97 -9.76
CA GLU A 64 -5.76 5.76 -8.31
C GLU A 64 -4.83 6.74 -7.57
N ILE A 65 -3.76 7.19 -8.22
CA ILE A 65 -2.86 8.22 -7.70
C ILE A 65 -3.52 9.60 -7.82
N GLU A 66 -4.05 9.94 -9.01
CA GLU A 66 -4.73 11.22 -9.26
C GLU A 66 -5.93 11.45 -8.33
N ARG A 67 -6.67 10.38 -8.02
CA ARG A 67 -7.80 10.41 -7.09
C ARG A 67 -7.40 10.51 -5.62
N GLY A 68 -6.10 10.40 -5.32
CA GLY A 68 -5.60 10.37 -3.94
C GLY A 68 -5.94 9.06 -3.21
N ASN A 69 -6.24 7.97 -3.92
CA ASN A 69 -6.46 6.67 -3.29
C ASN A 69 -5.12 6.06 -2.82
N PHE A 70 -3.99 6.39 -3.45
CA PHE A 70 -2.66 6.00 -2.95
C PHE A 70 -2.20 6.89 -1.77
N SER A 71 -2.97 6.94 -0.69
CA SER A 71 -2.77 7.90 0.41
C SER A 71 -2.78 7.30 1.81
N SER A 72 -3.38 6.13 2.06
CA SER A 72 -3.50 5.52 3.40
C SER A 72 -3.28 4.01 3.32
N ILE A 73 -2.96 3.35 4.46
CA ILE A 73 -2.75 1.89 4.49
C ILE A 73 -4.01 1.14 4.05
N ASN A 74 -5.18 1.56 4.52
CA ASN A 74 -6.43 0.90 4.14
C ASN A 74 -6.72 1.03 2.65
N ASN A 75 -6.44 2.19 2.05
CA ASN A 75 -6.58 2.34 0.61
C ASN A 75 -5.57 1.49 -0.16
N LEU A 76 -4.32 1.38 0.31
CA LEU A 76 -3.33 0.48 -0.30
C LEU A 76 -3.79 -0.97 -0.27
N VAL A 77 -4.26 -1.45 0.89
CA VAL A 77 -4.84 -2.80 1.00
C VAL A 77 -5.99 -2.98 0.02
N ARG A 78 -6.86 -1.98 -0.14
CA ARG A 78 -7.99 -2.04 -1.07
C ARG A 78 -7.53 -2.13 -2.52
N ILE A 79 -6.62 -1.26 -2.96
CA ILE A 79 -6.04 -1.27 -4.32
C ILE A 79 -5.42 -2.63 -4.61
N ILE A 80 -4.55 -3.12 -3.73
CA ILE A 80 -3.88 -4.42 -3.91
C ILE A 80 -4.91 -5.55 -3.95
N SER A 81 -5.91 -5.52 -3.09
CA SER A 81 -6.97 -6.55 -3.07
C SER A 81 -7.76 -6.57 -4.37
N THR A 82 -8.10 -5.40 -4.92
CA THR A 82 -8.82 -5.28 -6.19
C THR A 82 -7.98 -5.80 -7.35
N GLU A 83 -6.72 -5.38 -7.45
CA GLU A 83 -5.84 -5.79 -8.55
C GLU A 83 -5.47 -7.29 -8.49
N THR A 84 -5.21 -7.82 -7.29
CA THR A 84 -4.91 -9.25 -7.11
C THR A 84 -6.13 -10.13 -7.36
N ALA A 85 -7.33 -9.71 -6.96
CA ALA A 85 -8.57 -10.40 -7.32
C ALA A 85 -8.85 -10.35 -8.83
N CYS A 86 -8.54 -9.22 -9.48
CA CYS A 86 -8.73 -9.05 -10.92
C CYS A 86 -7.84 -10.01 -11.73
N LYS A 87 -6.64 -10.36 -11.24
CA LYS A 87 -5.77 -11.37 -11.89
C LYS A 87 -6.33 -12.80 -11.91
N ILE A 88 -7.31 -13.11 -11.07
CA ILE A 88 -8.00 -14.41 -11.08
C ILE A 88 -9.22 -14.37 -12.04
N GLY A 89 -9.70 -13.18 -12.43
CA GLY A 89 -10.89 -12.98 -13.26
C GLY A 89 -10.69 -12.39 -14.66
N CYS A 90 -9.55 -11.73 -14.94
CA CYS A 90 -9.25 -11.15 -16.26
C CYS A 90 -8.24 -12.00 -17.03
N GLY A 91 -8.59 -13.27 -17.25
CA GLY A 91 -8.22 -13.92 -18.49
C GLY A 91 -9.15 -13.40 -19.61
N MET A 92 -8.55 -13.05 -20.74
CA MET A 92 -9.18 -12.58 -21.98
C MET A 92 -9.48 -11.08 -22.06
N ARG A 93 -8.48 -10.34 -22.54
CA ARG A 93 -8.73 -9.44 -23.67
C ARG A 93 -7.58 -9.50 -24.66
#